data_AF-A0A1A8JUC4-F1
#
_entry.id   AF-A0A1A8JUC4-F1
#
_cell.length_a   1.000
_cell.length_b   1.000
_cell.length_c   1.000
_cell.angle_alpha   90.00
_cell.angle_beta   90.00
_cell.angle_gamma   90.00
#
_symmetry.space_group_name_H-M   'P 1'
#
loop_
_entity.id
_entity.type
_entity.pdbx_description
1 polymer ?
#
loop_
_entity_poly.entity_id
_entity_poly.type
_entity_poly.pdbx_seq_one_letter_code
_entity_poly.pdbx_strand_id
1 'polypeptide(L)'
;SKFNFSERDLDRHVEFNIKGDDVIVFLHIQKTGGTTFGRHLVRNIRLEQPCDCKPGQKKCTCHRPGKEESWLFSRFSTGWSC
;
A
#
# COMPACT_ATOMS: atom_id res chain seq x y z
N SER A 1 10.90 -29.30 -10.80
CA SER A 1 11.85 -28.88 -9.75
C SER A 1 11.07 -28.69 -8.45
N LYS A 2 11.47 -29.31 -7.33
CA LYS A 2 10.87 -29.03 -6.01
C LYS A 2 11.79 -28.07 -5.28
N PHE A 3 11.29 -26.90 -4.92
CA PHE A 3 12.02 -25.94 -4.08
C PHE A 3 11.88 -26.34 -2.62
N ASN A 4 12.96 -26.20 -1.85
CA ASN A 4 12.98 -26.44 -0.42
C ASN A 4 13.00 -25.08 0.29
N PHE A 5 11.85 -24.67 0.83
CA PHE A 5 11.71 -23.41 1.55
C PHE A 5 12.01 -23.61 3.03
N SER A 6 12.82 -22.72 3.61
CA SER A 6 13.01 -22.64 5.06
C SER A 6 11.83 -21.93 5.72
N GLU A 7 11.70 -22.04 7.05
CA GLU A 7 10.70 -21.28 7.81
C GLU A 7 10.83 -19.78 7.57
N ARG A 8 12.08 -19.28 7.44
CA ARG A 8 12.36 -17.87 7.14
C ARG A 8 11.89 -17.44 5.77
N ASP A 9 11.72 -18.35 4.81
CA ASP A 9 11.20 -18.02 3.49
C ASP A 9 9.67 -17.85 3.49
N LEU A 10 8.99 -18.50 4.44
CA LEU A 10 7.54 -18.54 4.54
C LEU A 10 6.98 -17.54 5.56
N ASP A 11 7.70 -17.31 6.66
CA ASP A 11 7.24 -16.39 7.70
C ASP A 11 7.43 -14.94 7.28
N ARG A 12 6.32 -14.20 7.22
CA ARG A 12 6.26 -12.78 6.87
C ARG A 12 5.43 -12.05 7.91
N HIS A 13 5.92 -12.06 9.15
CA HIS A 13 5.38 -11.24 10.21
C HIS A 13 6.04 -9.85 10.19
N VAL A 14 5.23 -8.81 10.04
CA VAL A 14 5.67 -7.41 10.14
C VAL A 14 4.72 -6.70 11.09
N GLU A 15 5.26 -6.16 12.18
CA GLU A 15 4.53 -5.27 13.06
C GLU A 15 4.44 -3.89 12.41
N PHE A 16 3.45 -3.71 11.54
CA PHE A 16 3.29 -2.47 10.79
C PHE A 16 2.70 -1.36 11.68
N ASN A 17 3.46 -0.29 11.90
CA ASN A 17 3.04 0.88 12.65
C ASN A 17 2.71 2.05 11.71
N ILE A 18 1.42 2.17 11.36
CA ILE A 18 0.92 3.26 10.50
C ILE A 18 1.13 4.67 11.10
N LYS A 19 1.20 4.79 12.43
CA LYS A 19 1.41 6.08 13.13
C LYS A 19 2.90 6.45 13.25
N GLY A 20 3.78 5.45 13.17
CA GLY A 20 5.23 5.59 13.14
C GLY A 20 5.74 6.03 11.77
N ASP A 21 6.87 5.46 11.35
CA ASP A 21 7.57 5.86 10.12
C ASP A 21 7.48 4.81 8.99
N ASP A 22 6.74 3.72 9.21
CA ASP A 22 6.64 2.62 8.26
C ASP A 22 5.90 3.02 6.98
N VAL A 23 6.38 2.54 5.83
CA VAL A 23 5.78 2.79 4.52
C VAL A 23 5.64 1.49 3.75
N ILE A 24 4.44 1.22 3.24
CA ILE A 24 4.22 0.14 2.27
C ILE A 24 4.53 0.69 0.87
N VAL A 25 5.38 -0.02 0.12
CA VAL A 25 5.68 0.32 -1.29
C VAL A 25 5.07 -0.74 -2.20
N PHE A 26 4.10 -0.35 -3.02
CA PHE A 26 3.48 -1.25 -3.99
C PHE A 26 4.13 -1.13 -5.37
N LEU A 27 5.02 -2.07 -5.68
CA LEU A 27 5.63 -2.22 -7.00
C LEU A 27 4.62 -2.85 -7.98
N HIS A 28 4.11 -2.04 -8.91
CA HIS A 28 3.07 -2.45 -9.85
C HIS A 28 3.66 -2.91 -11.19
N ILE A 29 3.66 -4.23 -11.41
CA ILE A 29 4.04 -4.85 -12.69
C ILE A 29 2.85 -4.83 -13.66
N GLN A 30 3.12 -4.59 -14.94
CA GLN A 30 2.07 -4.52 -15.96
C GLN A 30 1.31 -5.85 -16.09
N LYS A 31 -0.01 -5.74 -16.30
CA LYS A 31 -0.92 -6.87 -16.56
C LYS A 31 -1.06 -7.92 -15.43
N THR A 32 -0.60 -7.63 -14.21
CA THR A 32 -0.74 -8.53 -13.05
C THR A 32 -1.96 -8.24 -12.18
N GLY A 33 -2.94 -7.49 -12.69
CA GLY A 33 -4.12 -7.08 -11.90
C GLY A 33 -3.83 -5.99 -10.85
N GLY A 34 -2.66 -5.35 -10.89
CA GLY A 34 -2.28 -4.33 -9.91
C GLY A 34 -3.16 -3.06 -9.90
N THR A 35 -3.95 -2.82 -10.94
CA THR A 35 -5.02 -1.80 -10.90
C THR A 35 -6.11 -2.15 -9.89
N THR A 36 -6.53 -3.42 -9.81
CA THR A 36 -7.54 -3.86 -8.84
C THR A 36 -6.93 -3.91 -7.45
N PHE A 37 -5.75 -4.53 -7.32
CA PHE A 37 -5.05 -4.63 -6.05
C PHE A 37 -4.74 -3.25 -5.44
N GLY A 38 -4.18 -2.34 -6.23
CA GLY A 38 -3.89 -0.98 -5.78
C GLY A 38 -5.15 -0.22 -5.34
N ARG A 39 -6.31 -0.46 -5.97
CA ARG A 39 -7.58 0.14 -5.55
C ARG A 39 -8.02 -0.38 -4.18
N HIS A 40 -7.80 -1.66 -3.89
CA HIS A 40 -8.08 -2.21 -2.56
C HIS A 40 -7.19 -1.57 -1.48
N LEU A 41 -5.91 -1.30 -1.77
CA LEU A 41 -5.00 -0.65 -0.81
C LEU A 41 -5.50 0.73 -0.37
N VAL A 42 -6.08 1.51 -1.28
CA VAL A 42 -6.53 2.89 -0.98
C VAL A 42 -8.00 2.99 -0.56
N ARG A 43 -8.83 1.95 -0.74
CA ARG A 43 -10.29 2.02 -0.48
C ARG A 43 -10.84 0.94 0.44
N ASN A 44 -10.14 -0.18 0.63
CA ASN A 44 -10.70 -1.38 1.26
C ASN A 44 -9.91 -1.90 2.46
N ILE A 45 -8.94 -1.14 2.97
CA ILE A 45 -8.30 -1.42 4.26
C ILE A 45 -9.09 -0.68 5.35
N ARG A 46 -9.42 -1.38 6.45
CA ARG A 46 -10.05 -0.75 7.62
C ARG A 46 -8.97 0.03 8.39
N LEU A 47 -9.08 1.35 8.39
CA LEU A 47 -8.11 2.27 8.97
C LEU A 47 -8.82 3.22 9.94
N GLU A 48 -8.09 3.67 10.98
CA GLU A 48 -8.54 4.75 11.86
C GLU A 48 -8.75 6.05 11.08
N GLN A 49 -7.84 6.37 10.16
CA GLN A 49 -7.96 7.45 9.18
C GLN A 49 -7.90 6.86 7.76
N PRO A 50 -9.04 6.78 7.04
CA PRO A 50 -9.06 6.30 5.65
C PRO A 50 -8.34 7.25 4.68
N CYS A 51 -7.93 6.74 3.52
CA CYS A 51 -7.45 7.60 2.45
C CYS A 51 -8.58 8.50 1.90
N ASP A 52 -8.26 9.77 1.61
CA ASP A 52 -9.18 10.67 0.92
C ASP A 52 -9.08 10.48 -0.60
N CYS A 53 -10.13 9.91 -1.20
CA CYS A 53 -10.22 9.63 -2.63
C CYS A 53 -11.32 10.49 -3.28
N LYS A 54 -10.98 11.67 -3.78
CA LYS A 54 -11.96 12.57 -4.42
C LYS A 54 -12.50 11.98 -5.74
N PRO A 55 -13.83 12.01 -5.98
CA PRO A 55 -14.40 11.59 -7.26
C PRO A 55 -13.74 12.30 -8.44
N GLY A 56 -13.46 11.56 -9.51
CA GLY A 56 -12.77 12.07 -10.71
C GLY A 56 -11.24 12.15 -10.59
N GLN A 57 -10.67 12.08 -9.38
CA GLN A 57 -9.22 12.01 -9.20
C GLN A 57 -8.73 10.56 -9.24
N LYS A 58 -7.61 10.34 -9.93
CA LYS A 58 -6.94 9.03 -9.98
C LYS A 58 -6.10 8.77 -8.73
N LYS A 59 -5.62 9.82 -8.08
CA LYS A 59 -4.76 9.77 -6.89
C LYS A 59 -5.61 10.04 -5.64
N CYS A 60 -5.37 9.28 -4.58
CA CYS A 60 -5.93 9.49 -3.25
C CYS A 60 -4.85 10.01 -2.31
N THR A 61 -5.26 10.71 -1.26
CA THR A 61 -4.38 11.17 -0.19
C THR A 61 -4.40 10.15 0.95
N CYS A 62 -3.31 9.39 1.12
CA CYS A 62 -3.21 8.32 2.11
C CYS A 62 -2.24 8.71 3.24
N HIS A 63 -2.66 9.66 4.06
CA HIS A 63 -1.83 10.16 5.15
C HIS A 63 -1.97 9.33 6.43
N ARG A 64 -0.92 9.37 7.27
CA ARG A 64 -0.95 8.82 8.63
C ARG A 64 -2.02 9.56 9.47
N PRO A 65 -2.61 8.89 10.47
CA PRO A 65 -3.54 9.54 11.39
C PRO A 65 -2.93 10.81 12.01
N GLY A 66 -3.54 11.97 11.77
CA GLY A 66 -3.11 13.25 12.35
C GLY A 66 -1.82 13.87 11.78
N LYS A 67 -1.27 13.36 10.67
CA LYS A 67 -0.09 13.93 9.99
C LYS A 67 -0.35 14.12 8.49
N GLU A 68 0.55 14.83 7.80
CA GLU A 68 0.53 14.99 6.33
C GLU A 68 1.47 14.02 5.59
N GLU A 69 2.07 13.08 6.31
CA GLU A 69 2.98 12.09 5.74
C GLU A 69 2.21 10.90 5.15
N SER A 70 2.65 10.38 4.00
CA SER A 70 2.03 9.20 3.38
C SER A 70 2.58 7.89 3.94
N TRP A 71 1.70 6.95 4.30
CA TRP A 71 2.09 5.59 4.73
C TRP A 71 2.12 4.57 3.59
N LEU A 72 1.65 4.97 2.40
CA LEU A 72 1.59 4.14 1.21
C LEU A 72 2.26 4.86 0.03
N PHE A 73 3.20 4.17 -0.61
CA PHE A 73 3.75 4.56 -1.91
C PHE A 73 3.18 3.65 -2.99
N SER A 74 2.38 4.22 -3.89
CA SER A 74 1.74 3.52 -4.99
C SER A 74 1.21 4.50 -6.03
N ARG A 75 0.90 3.99 -7.24
CA ARG A 75 0.24 4.77 -8.30
C ARG A 75 -0.99 5.56 -7.81
N PHE A 76 -1.78 5.00 -6.89
CA PHE A 76 -3.03 5.61 -6.42
C PHE A 76 -2.88 6.44 -5.14
N SER A 77 -1.67 6.57 -4.60
CA SER A 77 -1.38 7.41 -3.42
C SER A 77 -0.41 8.54 -3.76
N THR A 78 0.80 8.20 -4.19
CA THR A 78 1.85 9.16 -4.55
C THR A 78 1.89 9.46 -6.05
N GLY A 79 1.38 8.55 -6.89
CA GLY A 79 1.41 8.69 -8.35
C GLY A 79 2.57 7.90 -8.98
N TRP A 80 3.05 8.37 -10.12
CA TRP A 80 4.26 7.86 -10.78
C TRP A 80 5.46 8.76 -10.44
N SER A 81 5.73 8.92 -9.15
CA SER A 81 6.84 9.75 -8.68
C SER A 81 8.22 9.15 -8.99
N CYS A 82 8.26 7.85 -9.28
CA CYS A 82 9.39 7.06 -9.77
C CYS A 82 8.87 6.06 -10.82
#